data_AF-A0A2N6CNN7-F1
#
_entry.id   AF-A0A2N6CNN7-F1
#
_cell.length_a   1.000
_cell.length_b   1.000
_cell.length_c   1.000
_cell.angle_alpha   90.00
_cell.angle_beta   90.00
_cell.angle_gamma   90.00
#
_symmetry.space_group_name_H-M   'P 1'
#
loop_
_entity.id
_entity.type
_entity.pdbx_description
1 polymer ?
#
loop_
_entity_poly.entity_id
_entity_poly.type
_entity_poly.pdbx_seq_one_letter_code
_entity_poly.pdbx_strand_id
1 'polypeptide(L)' 'KAEQRPVITGEWVKDGWLIEEGLSGGETVIVGGGMRLRPGTEVKPVPQGKAKPPQPAAGQKG' A
#
# COMPACT_ATOMS: atom_id res chain seq x y z
N LYS A 1 -2.86 11.11 7.58
CA LYS A 1 -4.10 10.33 7.28
C LYS A 1 -3.89 9.59 5.98
N ALA A 2 -4.60 8.49 5.72
CA ALA A 2 -4.49 7.76 4.47
C ALA A 2 -5.22 8.49 3.33
N GLU A 3 -4.55 8.61 2.19
CA GLU A 3 -5.08 9.24 0.98
C GLU A 3 -4.90 8.29 -0.20
N GLN A 4 -5.93 8.17 -1.04
CA GLN A 4 -5.81 7.46 -2.32
C GLN A 4 -5.33 8.46 -3.35
N ARG A 5 -4.15 8.20 -3.92
CA ARG A 5 -3.54 9.03 -4.94
C ARG A 5 -3.25 8.17 -6.18
N PRO A 6 -3.68 8.58 -7.38
CA PRO A 6 -3.26 7.92 -8.61
C PRO A 6 -1.76 8.13 -8.82
N VAL A 7 -1.09 7.11 -9.35
CA VAL A 7 0.33 7.15 -9.73
C VAL A 7 0.47 6.63 -11.16
N ILE A 8 1.50 7.11 -11.87
CA ILE A 8 1.89 6.59 -13.17
C ILE A 8 3.12 5.72 -12.97
N THR A 9 3.02 4.47 -13.40
CA THR A 9 4.08 3.47 -13.32
C THR A 9 4.72 3.28 -14.68
N GLY A 10 6.05 3.27 -14.73
CA GLY A 10 6.85 2.89 -15.89
C GLY A 10 7.17 1.39 -15.89
N GLU A 11 8.42 1.07 -16.26
CA GLU A 11 8.88 -0.33 -16.37
C GLU A 11 8.97 -1.04 -15.00
N TRP A 12 8.86 -2.37 -15.03
CA TRP A 12 9.17 -3.20 -13.87
C TRP A 12 10.69 -3.33 -13.74
N VAL A 13 11.25 -2.87 -12.62
CA VAL A 13 12.69 -2.87 -12.36
C VAL A 13 12.98 -3.71 -11.12
N LYS A 14 13.76 -4.79 -11.31
CA LYS A 14 14.12 -5.77 -10.27
C LYS A 14 12.87 -6.40 -9.63
N ASP A 15 12.43 -5.84 -8.51
CA ASP A 15 11.40 -6.37 -7.62
C ASP A 15 10.21 -5.40 -7.46
N GLY A 16 10.12 -4.34 -8.27
CA GLY A 16 8.97 -3.43 -8.23
C GLY A 16 8.79 -2.54 -9.46
N TRP A 17 7.73 -1.73 -9.42
CA TRP A 17 7.44 -0.73 -10.44
C TRP A 17 8.29 0.52 -10.27
N LEU A 18 8.80 1.06 -11.37
CA LEU A 18 9.30 2.43 -11.40
C LEU A 18 8.11 3.40 -11.34
N ILE A 19 8.10 4.34 -10.40
CA ILE A 19 7.10 5.41 -10.35
C ILE A 19 7.60 6.62 -11.13
N GLU A 20 6.86 7.03 -12.15
CA GLU A 20 7.18 8.19 -12.99
C GLU A 20 6.50 9.46 -12.47
N GLU A 21 5.24 9.34 -12.03
CA GLU A 21 4.46 10.47 -11.51
C GLU A 21 3.58 10.07 -10.30
N GLY A 22 3.24 11.06 -9.47
CA GLY A 22 2.29 10.92 -8.37
C GLY A 22 2.89 10.56 -7.01
N LEU A 23 4.18 10.20 -6.94
CA LEU A 23 4.88 9.94 -5.68
C LEU A 23 6.28 10.55 -5.70
N SER A 24 6.71 11.09 -4.55
CA SER A 24 8.04 11.65 -4.32
C SER A 24 8.84 10.82 -3.32
N GLY A 25 10.18 10.89 -3.45
CA GLY A 25 11.08 10.26 -2.49
C GLY A 25 10.88 10.78 -1.07
N GLY A 26 10.91 9.87 -0.09
CA GLY A 26 10.67 10.18 1.33
C GLY A 26 9.20 10.12 1.76
N GLU A 27 8.26 9.94 0.84
CA GLU A 27 6.86 9.67 1.20
C GLU A 27 6.70 8.24 1.76
N THR A 28 5.72 8.08 2.66
CA THR A 28 5.37 6.78 3.25
C THR A 28 4.16 6.19 2.51
N VAL A 29 4.33 5.00 1.95
CA VAL A 29 3.27 4.28 1.23
C VAL A 29 2.72 3.11 2.05
N ILE A 30 1.43 2.81 1.85
CA ILE A 30 0.76 1.70 2.52
C ILE A 30 0.86 0.45 1.64
N VAL A 31 1.65 -0.54 2.08
CA VAL A 31 1.91 -1.78 1.32
C VAL A 31 1.06 -2.97 1.77
N GLY A 32 0.16 -2.78 2.75
CA GLY A 32 -0.68 -3.84 3.29
C GLY A 32 -1.90 -3.31 4.04
N GLY A 33 -2.98 -4.11 4.08
CA GLY A 33 -4.22 -3.73 4.77
C GLY A 33 -5.06 -2.64 4.08
N GLY A 34 -4.69 -2.22 2.87
CA GLY A 34 -5.34 -1.13 2.14
C GLY A 34 -6.84 -1.32 1.90
N MET A 35 -7.31 -2.57 1.75
CA MET A 35 -8.72 -2.88 1.50
C MET A 35 -9.68 -2.43 2.62
N ARG A 36 -9.17 -2.17 3.84
CA ARG A 36 -9.98 -1.69 4.98
C ARG A 36 -9.97 -0.15 5.10
N LEU A 37 -9.17 0.54 4.29
CA LEU A 37 -9.00 1.98 4.40
C LEU A 37 -10.07 2.73 3.62
N ARG A 38 -10.63 3.75 4.27
CA ARG A 38 -11.41 4.81 3.61
C ARG A 38 -10.55 6.07 3.49
N PRO A 39 -10.82 6.96 2.52
CA PRO A 39 -10.15 8.26 2.47
C PRO A 39 -10.20 8.98 3.83
N GLY A 40 -9.07 9.51 4.28
CA GLY A 40 -8.98 10.21 5.56
C GLY A 40 -8.82 9.33 6.81
N THR A 41 -8.76 8.00 6.66
CA THR A 41 -8.53 7.08 7.79
C THR A 41 -7.20 7.41 8.49
N GLU A 42 -7.21 7.49 9.82
CA GLU A 42 -5.98 7.61 10.59
C GLU A 42 -5.25 6.26 10.61
N VAL A 43 -3.98 6.26 10.21
CA VAL A 43 -3.15 5.06 10.13
C VAL A 43 -1.97 5.20 11.07
N LYS A 44 -1.66 4.12 11.79
CA LYS A 44 -0.43 3.99 12.58
C LYS A 44 0.63 3.29 11.71
N PRO A 45 1.68 3.99 11.25
CA PRO A 45 2.72 3.37 10.45
C PRO A 45 3.46 2.29 11.25
N VAL A 46 3.75 1.17 10.58
CA VAL A 46 4.62 0.12 11.12
C VAL A 46 5.80 -0.06 10.14
N PRO A 47 7.04 -0.23 10.63
CA PRO A 47 8.18 -0.43 9.75
C PRO A 47 7.97 -1.63 8.81
N GLN A 48 8.28 -1.45 7.53
CA GLN A 48 8.23 -2.50 6.52
C GLN A 48 9.12 -3.69 6.96
N GLY A 49 8.60 -4.90 6.86
CA GLY A 49 9.24 -6.12 7.36
C GLY A 49 8.86 -6.55 8.78
N LYS A 50 8.15 -5.71 9.54
CA LYS A 50 7.52 -6.09 10.83
C LYS A 50 6.00 -6.26 10.74
N ALA A 51 5.41 -5.97 9.57
CA ALA A 51 4.00 -6.21 9.33
C ALA A 51 3.73 -7.71 9.12
N LYS A 52 2.81 -8.30 9.90
CA LYS A 52 2.33 -9.67 9.68
C LYS A 52 1.72 -9.75 8.27
N PRO A 53 2.11 -10.71 7.40
CA PRO A 53 1.56 -10.82 6.06
C PRO A 53 0.03 -10.87 6.10
N PRO A 54 -0.66 -10.30 5.09
CA PRO A 54 -2.12 -10.37 5.02
C PRO A 54 -2.52 -11.85 5.02
N GLN A 55 -3.11 -12.30 6.13
CA GLN A 55 -3.67 -13.64 6.24
C GLN A 55 -4.83 -13.70 5.23
N PRO A 56 -4.86 -14.65 4.28
CA PRO A 56 -6.03 -14.85 3.43
C PRO A 56 -7.26 -14.97 4.32
N ALA A 57 -8.31 -14.22 4.02
CA ALA A 57 -9.58 -14.37 4.73
C ALA A 57 -10.04 -15.82 4.54
N ALA A 58 -10.02 -16.60 5.63
CA ALA A 58 -10.59 -17.93 5.65
C ALA A 58 -12.05 -17.83 5.19
N GLY A 59 -12.42 -18.70 4.25
CA GLY A 59 -13.58 -18.53 3.38
C GLY A 59 -14.90 -18.24 4.07
N GLN A 60 -15.73 -17.47 3.38
CA GLN A 60 -17.16 -17.45 3.62
C GLN A 60 -17.82 -18.08 2.39
N LYS A 61 -18.01 -19.41 2.48
CA LYS A 61 -19.05 -20.11 1.73
C LYS A 61 -20.39 -19.80 2.41
N GLY A 62 -21.40 -19.52 1.60
CA GLY A 62 -22.81 -19.38 1.99
C GLY A 62 -23.62 -19.13 0.75
#